data_AF-A0A957UUH9-F1
#
_entry.id   AF-A0A957UUH9-F1
#
_cell.length_a   1.000
_cell.length_b   1.000
_cell.length_c   1.000
_cell.angle_alpha   90.00
_cell.angle_beta   90.00
_cell.angle_gamma   90.00
#
_symmetry.space_group_name_H-M   'P 1'
#
loop_
_entity.id
_entity.type
_entity.pdbx_description
1 polymer ?
#
loop_
_entity_poly.entity_id
_entity_poly.type
_entity_poly.pdbx_seq_one_letter_code
_entity_poly.pdbx_strand_id
1 'polypeptide(L)'
;EAKPTATAEPTAPATPVPAAPQIVDPHGQSTKEATVGQLFQYTLQATGFPPPTFALVSAPQSMTINAATGQIDWTPMASEAGLVSVTVRATNNLGSSNYTFDINVRAAHAEQQSGPHSYLPIVQK
;
A
#
# COMPACT_ATOMS: atom_id res chain seq x y z
N GLU A 1 57.52 -19.08 1.56
CA GLU A 1 56.81 -17.90 2.05
C GLU A 1 55.49 -18.32 2.68
N ALA A 2 55.22 -17.89 3.92
CA ALA A 2 53.93 -18.11 4.57
C ALA A 2 53.00 -16.93 4.26
N LYS A 3 51.88 -17.21 3.58
CA LYS A 3 50.80 -16.26 3.31
C LYS A 3 50.22 -15.76 4.65
N PRO A 4 50.05 -14.44 4.89
CA PRO A 4 49.40 -13.98 6.10
C PRO A 4 47.93 -14.42 6.08
N THR A 5 47.54 -15.18 7.12
CA THR A 5 46.14 -15.45 7.41
C THR A 5 45.56 -14.16 7.97
N ALA A 6 44.73 -13.48 7.17
CA ALA A 6 43.88 -12.41 7.67
C ALA A 6 42.79 -13.08 8.53
N THR A 7 42.99 -13.08 9.84
CA THR A 7 41.91 -13.31 10.79
C THR A 7 40.93 -12.14 10.62
N ALA A 8 39.79 -12.38 9.98
CA ALA A 8 38.70 -11.42 10.00
C ALA A 8 38.30 -11.20 11.47
N GLU A 9 38.51 -9.99 11.98
CA GLU A 9 37.97 -9.59 13.27
C GLU A 9 36.44 -9.72 13.21
N PRO A 10 35.78 -10.40 14.15
CA PRO A 10 34.33 -10.43 14.18
C PRO A 10 33.83 -9.00 14.46
N THR A 11 33.39 -8.29 13.43
CA THR A 11 32.74 -6.99 13.57
C THR A 11 31.56 -7.16 14.52
N ALA A 12 31.63 -6.57 15.72
CA ALA A 12 30.49 -6.52 16.63
C ALA A 12 29.27 -5.93 15.88
N PRO A 13 28.05 -6.46 16.04
CA PRO A 13 26.89 -5.88 15.40
C PRO A 13 26.76 -4.43 15.87
N ALA A 14 26.84 -3.47 14.94
CA ALA A 14 26.60 -2.08 15.25
C ALA A 14 25.19 -1.96 15.85
N THR A 15 25.08 -1.38 17.04
CA THR A 15 23.78 -1.07 17.62
C THR A 15 23.07 -0.07 16.70
N PRO A 16 21.79 -0.30 16.34
CA PRO A 16 21.06 0.62 15.49
C PRO A 16 20.92 1.98 16.17
N VAL A 17 21.20 3.06 15.42
CA VAL A 17 21.09 4.44 15.90
C VAL A 17 19.60 4.79 16.08
N PRO A 18 19.17 5.25 17.26
CA PRO A 18 17.78 5.69 17.47
C PRO A 18 17.39 6.82 16.51
N ALA A 19 16.27 6.66 15.83
CA ALA A 19 15.77 7.61 14.83
C ALA A 19 14.23 7.67 14.85
N ALA A 20 13.69 8.88 14.70
CA ALA A 20 12.24 9.08 14.59
C ALA A 20 11.68 8.43 13.31
N PRO A 21 10.38 8.07 13.27
CA PRO A 21 9.80 7.39 12.12
C PRO A 21 9.73 8.32 10.91
N GLN A 22 9.93 7.78 9.72
CA GLN A 22 9.58 8.44 8.46
C GLN A 22 8.90 7.43 7.54
N ILE A 23 7.73 7.78 7.00
CA ILE A 23 7.04 6.92 6.02
C ILE A 23 7.64 7.18 4.64
N VAL A 24 7.91 6.10 3.91
CA VAL A 24 8.39 6.10 2.53
C VAL A 24 7.38 5.35 1.67
N ASP A 25 6.99 5.98 0.57
CA ASP A 25 6.18 5.36 -0.47
C ASP A 25 7.10 4.72 -1.51
N PRO A 26 7.18 3.38 -1.62
CA PRO A 26 8.17 2.72 -2.47
C PRO A 26 7.90 2.92 -3.97
N HIS A 27 6.68 3.29 -4.36
CA HIS A 27 6.29 3.50 -5.75
C HIS A 27 6.25 4.98 -6.16
N GLY A 28 6.38 5.91 -5.21
CA GLY A 28 6.35 7.35 -5.46
C GLY A 28 5.04 7.86 -6.07
N GLN A 29 3.92 7.14 -5.90
CA GLN A 29 2.65 7.49 -6.54
C GLN A 29 1.77 8.31 -5.59
N SER A 30 1.52 9.57 -5.96
CA SER A 30 0.63 10.47 -5.21
C SER A 30 -0.83 10.00 -5.26
N THR A 31 -1.24 9.39 -6.37
CA THR A 31 -2.59 8.86 -6.59
C THR A 31 -2.50 7.40 -6.99
N LYS A 32 -3.22 6.54 -6.26
CA LYS A 32 -3.36 5.11 -6.58
C LYS A 32 -4.71 4.85 -7.22
N GLU A 33 -4.86 3.75 -7.95
CA GLU A 33 -6.15 3.36 -8.54
C GLU A 33 -6.68 2.11 -7.84
N ALA A 34 -7.99 2.09 -7.58
CA ALA A 34 -8.69 0.93 -7.04
C ALA A 34 -9.99 0.71 -7.81
N THR A 35 -10.49 -0.52 -7.79
CA THR A 35 -11.72 -0.90 -8.48
C THR A 35 -12.74 -1.41 -7.48
N VAL A 36 -13.97 -0.90 -7.53
CA VAL A 36 -15.08 -1.34 -6.67
C VAL A 36 -15.18 -2.87 -6.64
N GLY A 37 -15.22 -3.46 -5.46
CA GLY A 37 -15.35 -4.90 -5.26
C GLY A 37 -14.09 -5.72 -5.59
N GLN A 38 -12.95 -5.08 -5.89
CA GLN A 38 -11.66 -5.74 -6.06
C GLN A 38 -10.75 -5.44 -4.88
N LEU A 39 -9.97 -6.43 -4.45
CA LEU A 39 -9.00 -6.24 -3.38
C LEU A 39 -7.89 -5.30 -3.87
N PHE A 40 -7.79 -4.15 -3.23
CA PHE A 40 -6.67 -3.22 -3.32
C PHE A 40 -5.64 -3.59 -2.24
N GLN A 41 -4.40 -3.84 -2.67
CA GLN A 41 -3.27 -4.10 -1.80
C GLN A 41 -2.17 -3.07 -2.02
N TYR A 42 -1.67 -2.50 -0.94
CA TYR A 42 -0.59 -1.51 -1.00
C TYR A 42 0.29 -1.59 0.24
N THR A 43 1.61 -1.50 0.09
CA THR A 43 2.52 -1.54 1.25
C THR A 43 3.29 -0.24 1.36
N LEU A 44 3.17 0.42 2.51
CA LEU A 44 4.04 1.53 2.88
C LEU A 44 5.25 1.01 3.65
N GLN A 45 6.38 1.68 3.47
CA GLN A 45 7.58 1.43 4.27
C GLN A 45 7.75 2.54 5.30
N ALA A 46 8.44 2.23 6.40
CA ALA A 46 8.85 3.25 7.34
C ALA A 46 10.27 2.98 7.82
N THR A 47 11.06 4.04 7.87
CA THR A 47 12.35 4.05 8.53
C THR A 47 12.17 4.51 9.98
N GLY A 48 13.22 4.38 10.78
CA GLY A 48 13.22 4.74 12.20
C GLY A 48 13.61 3.57 13.08
N PHE A 49 14.21 3.88 14.23
CA PHE A 49 14.57 2.90 15.24
C PHE A 49 14.28 3.45 16.64
N PRO A 50 13.58 2.72 17.54
CA PRO A 50 12.98 1.39 17.34
C PRO A 50 11.98 1.32 16.17
N PRO A 51 11.72 0.13 15.61
CA PRO A 51 10.83 -0.02 14.46
C PRO A 51 9.48 0.63 14.72
N PRO A 52 8.99 1.48 13.81
CA PRO A 52 7.71 2.15 13.99
C PRO A 52 6.54 1.20 13.77
N THR A 53 5.41 1.56 14.38
CA THR A 53 4.11 0.89 14.21
C THR A 53 3.20 1.74 13.34
N PHE A 54 2.49 1.09 12.41
CA PHE A 54 1.56 1.74 11.49
C PHE A 54 0.13 1.77 12.01
N ALA A 55 -0.60 2.84 11.69
CA ALA A 55 -2.02 2.99 11.97
C ALA A 55 -2.71 3.85 10.89
N LEU A 56 -3.98 3.58 10.63
CA LEU A 56 -4.84 4.44 9.80
C LEU A 56 -5.36 5.59 10.67
N VAL A 57 -5.14 6.83 10.23
CA VAL A 57 -5.65 8.04 10.89
C VAL A 57 -6.95 8.50 10.24
N SER A 58 -7.00 8.46 8.91
CA SER A 58 -8.18 8.75 8.12
C SER A 58 -8.24 7.73 6.99
N ALA A 59 -9.28 6.92 6.96
CA ALA A 59 -9.45 5.87 5.96
C ALA A 59 -10.92 5.42 5.89
N PRO A 60 -11.33 4.78 4.79
CA PRO A 60 -12.58 4.03 4.73
C PRO A 60 -12.72 3.00 5.85
N GLN A 61 -13.93 2.76 6.34
CA GLN A 61 -14.17 1.87 7.48
C GLN A 61 -13.75 0.41 7.21
N SER A 62 -13.80 -0.03 5.95
CA SER A 62 -13.40 -1.38 5.53
C SER A 62 -11.90 -1.51 5.23
N MET A 63 -11.13 -0.41 5.29
CA MET A 63 -9.69 -0.43 5.05
C MET A 63 -8.96 -0.89 6.30
N THR A 64 -7.98 -1.77 6.13
CA THR A 64 -7.13 -2.27 7.21
C THR A 64 -5.66 -2.04 6.91
N ILE A 65 -4.84 -1.93 7.95
CA ILE A 65 -3.38 -1.87 7.83
C ILE A 65 -2.72 -2.82 8.83
N ASN A 66 -1.72 -3.56 8.39
CA ASN A 66 -0.86 -4.33 9.26
C ASN A 66 0.11 -3.39 9.98
N ALA A 67 -0.01 -3.32 11.31
CA ALA A 67 0.77 -2.40 12.14
C ALA A 67 2.30 -2.63 12.09
N ALA A 68 2.76 -3.84 11.72
CA ALA A 68 4.18 -4.17 11.65
C ALA A 68 4.77 -4.02 10.24
N THR A 69 3.99 -4.34 9.21
CA THR A 69 4.49 -4.38 7.82
C THR A 69 4.08 -3.17 6.97
N GLY A 70 3.08 -2.40 7.42
CA GLY A 70 2.52 -1.30 6.62
C GLY A 70 1.70 -1.76 5.42
N GLN A 71 1.37 -3.06 5.32
CA GLN A 71 0.49 -3.60 4.29
C GLN A 71 -0.95 -3.16 4.54
N ILE A 72 -1.55 -2.54 3.53
CA ILE A 72 -2.91 -2.06 3.49
C ILE A 72 -3.72 -3.02 2.62
N ASP A 73 -4.84 -3.49 3.16
CA ASP A 73 -5.82 -4.31 2.47
C ASP A 73 -7.18 -3.60 2.51
N TRP A 74 -7.79 -3.44 1.34
CA TRP A 74 -9.08 -2.76 1.22
C TRP A 74 -9.88 -3.25 0.01
N THR A 75 -11.20 -3.40 0.18
CA THR A 75 -12.12 -3.68 -0.93
C THR A 75 -13.16 -2.56 -0.99
N PRO A 76 -13.03 -1.59 -1.91
CA PRO A 76 -13.94 -0.46 -2.01
C PRO A 76 -15.37 -0.90 -2.34
N MET A 77 -16.35 -0.26 -1.69
CA MET A 77 -17.76 -0.37 -2.04
C MET A 77 -18.13 0.64 -3.13
N ALA A 78 -19.25 0.39 -3.84
CA ALA A 78 -19.75 1.32 -4.86
C ALA A 78 -20.05 2.72 -4.30
N SER A 79 -20.43 2.81 -3.02
CA SER A 79 -20.63 4.08 -2.30
C SER A 79 -19.34 4.86 -2.05
N GLU A 80 -18.18 4.24 -2.23
CA GLU A 80 -16.85 4.82 -2.03
C GLU A 80 -16.18 5.16 -3.38
N ALA A 81 -16.93 5.09 -4.49
CA ALA A 81 -16.45 5.47 -5.81
C ALA A 81 -16.07 6.96 -5.88
N GLY A 82 -14.98 7.28 -6.59
CA GLY A 82 -14.40 8.63 -6.66
C GLY A 82 -13.06 8.73 -5.92
N LEU A 83 -12.64 9.95 -5.61
CA LEU A 83 -11.37 10.22 -4.95
C LEU A 83 -11.50 10.04 -3.44
N VAL A 84 -10.70 9.14 -2.86
CA VAL A 84 -10.66 8.83 -1.43
C VAL A 84 -9.30 9.23 -0.88
N SER A 85 -9.26 10.11 0.11
CA SER A 85 -8.01 10.52 0.77
C SER A 85 -7.73 9.65 1.99
N VAL A 86 -6.54 9.06 2.04
CA VAL A 86 -6.10 8.15 3.12
C VAL A 86 -4.88 8.72 3.81
N THR A 87 -4.91 8.76 5.15
CA THR A 87 -3.79 9.18 5.98
C THR A 87 -3.31 8.02 6.86
N VAL A 88 -2.03 7.69 6.71
CA VAL A 88 -1.33 6.67 7.51
C VAL A 88 -0.35 7.35 8.45
N ARG A 89 -0.22 6.81 9.66
CA ARG A 89 0.75 7.25 10.66
C ARG A 89 1.69 6.12 11.04
N ALA A 90 2.98 6.42 11.12
CA ALA A 90 4.01 5.56 11.67
C ALA A 90 4.51 6.17 12.99
N THR A 91 4.55 5.40 14.07
CA THR A 91 4.88 5.88 15.42
C THR A 91 5.90 4.99 16.12
N ASN A 92 6.90 5.59 16.76
CA ASN A 92 7.76 4.94 17.75
C ASN A 92 7.93 5.84 18.99
N ASN A 93 8.78 5.45 19.93
CA ASN A 93 9.00 6.22 21.17
C ASN A 93 9.73 7.57 20.97
N LEU A 94 10.25 7.85 19.78
CA LEU A 94 10.91 9.11 19.43
C LEU A 94 9.99 10.07 18.68
N GLY A 95 8.84 9.60 18.17
CA GLY A 95 7.86 10.47 17.52
C GLY A 95 6.96 9.74 16.54
N SER A 96 6.39 10.51 15.61
CA SER A 96 5.50 9.99 14.59
C SER A 96 5.60 10.75 13.27
N SER A 97 5.35 10.07 12.16
CA SER A 97 5.23 10.65 10.83
C SER A 97 3.87 10.31 10.23
N ASN A 98 3.23 11.27 9.57
CA ASN A 98 2.01 11.06 8.79
C ASN A 98 2.35 11.06 7.29
N TYR A 99 1.61 10.27 6.53
CA TYR A 99 1.67 10.24 5.07
C TYR A 99 0.25 10.17 4.51
N THR A 100 -0.08 11.10 3.62
CA THR A 100 -1.39 11.19 2.98
C THR A 100 -1.25 10.94 1.50
N PHE A 101 -2.15 10.14 0.95
CA PHE A 101 -2.25 9.87 -0.48
C PHE A 101 -3.71 9.68 -0.88
N ASP A 102 -3.99 9.84 -2.17
CA ASP A 102 -5.34 9.67 -2.69
C ASP A 102 -5.47 8.34 -3.46
N ILE A 103 -6.67 7.77 -3.41
CA ILE A 103 -7.04 6.59 -4.19
C ILE A 103 -8.22 6.98 -5.07
N ASN A 104 -8.05 6.87 -6.39
CA ASN A 104 -9.12 7.01 -7.34
C ASN A 104 -9.84 5.66 -7.50
N VAL A 105 -11.05 5.58 -6.96
CA VAL A 105 -11.89 4.38 -7.01
C VAL A 105 -12.77 4.44 -8.23
N ARG A 106 -12.52 3.53 -9.18
CA ARG A 106 -13.32 3.38 -10.38
C ARG A 106 -14.38 2.30 -10.16
N ALA A 107 -15.54 2.47 -10.77
CA ALA A 107 -16.51 1.39 -10.87
C ALA A 107 -15.84 0.18 -11.53
N ALA A 108 -16.16 -1.03 -11.06
CA ALA A 108 -15.85 -2.22 -11.83
C ALA A 108 -16.51 -2.07 -13.19
N HIS A 109 -15.73 -2.13 -14.27
CA HIS A 109 -16.29 -2.23 -15.60
C HIS A 109 -17.15 -3.49 -15.66
N ALA A 110 -18.47 -3.30 -15.75
CA ALA A 110 -19.39 -4.38 -16.06
C ALA A 110 -19.34 -4.63 -17.57
N GLU A 111 -18.29 -5.28 -18.09
CA GLU A 111 -18.17 -5.64 -19.51
C GLU A 111 -17.04 -6.69 -19.67
N GLN A 112 -17.23 -7.92 -20.18
CA GLN A 112 -18.15 -8.44 -21.21
C GLN A 112 -18.43 -9.94 -20.91
N GLN A 113 -19.60 -10.56 -21.08
CA GLN A 113 -20.61 -10.51 -22.13
C GLN A 113 -22.02 -10.85 -21.55
N SER A 114 -22.99 -9.94 -21.66
CA SER A 114 -24.41 -10.32 -21.72
C SER A 114 -25.19 -9.35 -22.60
N GLY A 115 -24.93 -9.41 -23.89
CA GLY A 115 -25.89 -9.03 -24.90
C GLY A 115 -25.71 -10.01 -26.05
N PRO A 116 -26.63 -10.95 -26.32
CA PRO A 116 -26.71 -11.46 -27.68
C PRO A 116 -26.95 -10.22 -28.53
N HIS A 117 -25.95 -9.84 -29.33
CA HIS A 117 -26.18 -8.90 -30.42
C HIS A 117 -27.40 -9.45 -31.16
N SER A 118 -28.52 -8.74 -31.03
CA SER A 118 -29.76 -9.07 -31.72
C SER A 118 -29.50 -8.82 -33.20
N TYR A 119 -28.87 -9.78 -33.86
CA TYR A 119 -28.81 -9.82 -35.30
C TYR A 119 -30.25 -10.13 -35.74
N LEU A 120 -30.95 -9.11 -36.23
CA LEU A 120 -32.22 -9.29 -36.90
C LEU A 120 -32.00 -10.36 -37.99
N PRO A 121 -32.85 -11.40 -38.12
CA PRO A 121 -32.82 -12.20 -39.32
C PRO A 121 -33.27 -11.30 -40.46
N ILE A 122 -32.39 -11.01 -41.41
CA ILE A 122 -32.83 -10.61 -42.74
C ILE A 122 -33.65 -11.76 -43.30
N VAL A 123 -34.97 -11.59 -43.31
CA VAL A 123 -35.88 -12.40 -44.12
C VAL A 123 -35.48 -12.17 -45.58
N GLN A 124 -34.81 -13.14 -46.18
CA GLN A 124 -34.67 -13.22 -47.64
C GLN A 124 -35.93 -13.94 -48.15
N LYS A 125 -36.71 -13.22 -48.96
CA LYS A 125 -37.76 -13.78 -49.82
C LYS A 125 -37.12 -14.38 -51.07
#